data_AF-A0A2R6B0G0-F1
#
_entry.id   AF-A0A2R6B0G0-F1
#
_cell.length_a   1.000
_cell.length_b   1.000
_cell.length_c   1.000
_cell.angle_alpha   90.00
_cell.angle_beta   90.00
_cell.angle_gamma   90.00
#
_symmetry.space_group_name_H-M   'P 1'
#
loop_
_entity.id
_entity.type
_entity.pdbx_description
1 polymer ?
#
loop_
_entity_poly.entity_id
_entity_poly.type
_entity_poly.pdbx_seq_one_letter_code
_entity_poly.pdbx_strand_id
1 'polypeptide(L)'
;MAERRRFSEKTIEEVLDIAATLERKEIEALPKSQKLVLSALSRLDNPRWSDIKRMSDSFAGRKLNDTEVNRALKSLIRYSFIEKKGESYAITDPITKKAAVDLTPD
;
A
#
# COMPACT_ATOMS: atom_id res chain seq x y z
N MET A 1 8.14 39.02 4.21
CA MET A 1 9.17 38.06 3.77
C MET A 1 8.93 36.76 4.54
N ALA A 2 8.42 35.71 3.91
CA ALA A 2 8.20 34.43 4.59
C ALA A 2 9.55 33.69 4.69
N GLU A 3 10.03 33.50 5.92
CA GLU A 3 11.26 32.77 6.21
C GLU A 3 11.07 31.29 5.84
N ARG A 4 11.74 30.83 4.77
CA ARG A 4 11.82 29.40 4.44
C ARG A 4 12.73 28.72 5.47
N ARG A 5 12.14 28.15 6.51
CA ARG A 5 12.85 27.26 7.45
C ARG A 5 13.39 26.06 6.67
N ARG A 6 14.72 25.96 6.57
CA ARG A 6 15.42 24.80 6.00
C ARG A 6 15.61 23.81 7.14
N PHE A 7 14.88 22.69 7.11
CA PHE A 7 15.06 21.62 8.08
C PHE A 7 16.40 20.90 7.84
N SER A 8 17.02 20.40 8.91
CA SER A 8 18.21 19.55 8.76
C SER A 8 17.83 18.22 8.12
N GLU A 9 18.73 17.63 7.33
CA GLU A 9 18.49 16.35 6.66
C GLU A 9 18.16 15.24 7.67
N LYS A 10 18.87 15.23 8.81
CA LYS A 10 18.62 14.34 9.94
C LYS A 10 17.20 14.49 10.52
N THR A 11 16.69 15.72 10.65
CA THR A 11 15.32 15.95 11.14
C THR A 11 14.27 15.44 10.17
N ILE A 12 14.51 15.59 8.86
CA ILE A 12 13.62 15.05 7.83
C ILE A 12 13.60 13.52 7.90
N GLU A 13 14.79 12.91 8.02
CA GLU A 13 14.94 11.46 8.13
C GLU A 13 14.24 10.88 9.38
N GLU A 14 14.44 11.50 10.55
CA GLU A 14 13.76 11.08 11.79
C GLU A 14 12.22 11.17 11.69
N VAL A 15 11.69 12.23 11.08
CA VAL A 15 10.24 12.38 10.89
C VAL A 15 9.70 11.32 9.92
N LEU A 16 10.43 11.04 8.84
CA LEU A 16 10.05 10.01 7.87
C LEU A 16 10.06 8.61 8.50
N ASP A 17 11.03 8.30 9.36
CA ASP A 17 11.09 7.03 10.06
C ASP A 17 9.95 6.84 11.07
N ILE A 18 9.59 7.91 11.81
CA ILE A 18 8.43 7.89 12.72
C ILE A 18 7.15 7.67 11.92
N ALA A 19 6.96 8.40 10.82
CA ALA A 19 5.79 8.25 9.95
C ALA A 19 5.70 6.83 9.37
N ALA A 20 6.79 6.30 8.84
CA ALA A 20 6.86 4.94 8.31
C ALA A 20 6.61 3.86 9.37
N THR A 21 6.97 4.10 10.63
CA THR A 21 6.71 3.17 11.73
C THR A 21 5.23 3.15 12.10
N LEU A 22 4.57 4.32 12.15
CA LEU A 22 3.15 4.41 12.45
C LEU A 22 2.31 3.74 11.35
N GLU A 23 2.64 4.05 10.09
CA GLU A 23 1.96 3.51 8.93
C GLU A 23 2.17 1.99 8.79
N ARG A 24 3.36 1.48 9.11
CA ARG A 24 3.60 0.03 9.19
C ARG A 24 2.66 -0.66 10.18
N LYS A 25 2.42 -0.09 11.36
CA LYS A 25 1.49 -0.67 12.34
C LYS A 25 0.05 -0.68 11.83
N GLU A 26 -0.38 0.39 11.17
CA GLU A 26 -1.71 0.45 10.56
C GLU A 26 -1.88 -0.61 9.48
N ILE A 27 -0.85 -0.78 8.64
CA ILE A 27 -0.87 -1.74 7.55
C ILE A 27 -0.75 -3.19 8.07
N GLU A 28 0.05 -3.46 9.10
CA GLU A 28 0.15 -4.78 9.76
C GLU A 28 -1.18 -5.24 10.34
N ALA A 29 -1.97 -4.31 10.91
CA ALA A 29 -3.28 -4.55 11.47
C ALA A 29 -4.37 -4.83 10.41
N LEU A 30 -4.08 -4.61 9.12
CA LEU A 30 -5.06 -4.89 8.06
C LEU A 30 -5.38 -6.39 7.96
N PRO A 31 -6.62 -6.74 7.60
CA PRO A 31 -6.99 -8.10 7.25
C PRO A 31 -6.08 -8.70 6.18
N LYS A 32 -5.85 -10.02 6.24
CA LYS A 32 -4.93 -10.74 5.33
C LYS A 32 -5.18 -10.44 3.85
N SER A 33 -6.44 -10.42 3.40
CA SER A 33 -6.78 -10.11 2.01
C SER A 33 -6.41 -8.69 1.58
N GLN A 34 -6.48 -7.71 2.49
CA GLN A 34 -6.07 -6.34 2.23
C GLN A 34 -4.54 -6.22 2.13
N LYS A 35 -3.81 -6.91 3.01
CA LYS A 35 -2.34 -7.00 2.94
C LYS A 35 -1.88 -7.61 1.62
N LEU A 36 -2.47 -8.74 1.21
CA LEU A 36 -2.15 -9.40 -0.06
C LEU A 36 -2.39 -8.50 -1.28
N VAL A 37 -3.47 -7.73 -1.28
CA VAL A 37 -3.79 -6.78 -2.36
C VAL A 37 -2.84 -5.57 -2.34
N LEU A 38 -2.55 -5.02 -1.17
CA LEU A 38 -1.66 -3.88 -1.03
C LEU A 38 -0.21 -4.24 -1.40
N SER A 39 0.26 -5.43 -1.02
CA SER A 39 1.55 -5.98 -1.41
C SER A 39 1.65 -6.29 -2.91
N ALA A 40 0.54 -6.65 -3.56
CA ALA A 40 0.51 -6.78 -5.02
C ALA A 40 0.65 -5.41 -5.70
N LEU A 41 -0.09 -4.41 -5.22
CA LEU A 41 -0.02 -3.04 -5.72
C LEU A 41 1.34 -2.39 -5.54
N SER A 42 2.07 -2.71 -4.48
CA SER A 42 3.40 -2.13 -4.24
C SER A 42 4.47 -2.59 -5.24
N ARG A 43 4.25 -3.73 -5.91
CA ARG A 43 5.19 -4.38 -6.84
C ARG A 43 4.84 -4.19 -8.32
N LEU A 44 3.70 -3.59 -8.60
CA LEU A 44 3.18 -3.42 -9.96
C LEU A 44 3.07 -1.94 -10.30
N ASP A 45 3.36 -1.58 -11.54
CA ASP A 45 3.19 -0.21 -12.03
C ASP A 45 1.84 -0.08 -12.77
N ASN A 46 0.95 0.75 -12.21
CA ASN A 46 -0.40 1.00 -12.72
C ASN A 46 -1.22 -0.27 -13.08
N PRO A 47 -1.29 -1.28 -12.20
CA PRO A 47 -1.95 -2.54 -12.52
C PRO A 47 -3.47 -2.39 -12.66
N ARG A 48 -4.05 -3.23 -13.53
CA ARG A 48 -5.50 -3.45 -13.59
C ARG A 48 -5.92 -4.49 -12.56
N TRP A 49 -7.23 -4.58 -12.33
CA TRP A 49 -7.81 -5.55 -11.39
C TRP A 49 -7.32 -7.00 -11.61
N SER A 50 -7.21 -7.44 -12.86
CA SER A 50 -6.73 -8.79 -13.21
C SER A 50 -5.28 -9.04 -12.78
N ASP A 51 -4.43 -8.02 -12.87
CA ASP A 51 -3.01 -8.11 -12.53
C ASP A 51 -2.85 -8.20 -11.02
N ILE A 52 -3.61 -7.37 -10.29
CA ILE A 52 -3.69 -7.37 -8.82
C ILE A 52 -4.14 -8.75 -8.36
N LYS A 53 -5.26 -9.26 -8.89
CA LYS A 53 -5.78 -10.58 -8.50
C LYS A 53 -4.76 -11.68 -8.75
N ARG A 54 -4.12 -11.70 -9.93
CA ARG A 54 -3.11 -12.72 -10.27
C ARG A 54 -1.94 -12.71 -9.28
N MET A 55 -1.43 -11.54 -8.93
CA MET A 55 -0.32 -11.40 -7.98
C MET A 55 -0.75 -11.74 -6.55
N SER A 56 -1.93 -11.29 -6.12
CA SER A 56 -2.48 -11.63 -4.80
C SER A 56 -2.77 -13.12 -4.65
N ASP A 57 -3.24 -13.81 -5.70
CA ASP A 57 -3.37 -15.28 -5.72
C ASP A 57 -2.01 -15.96 -5.50
N SER A 58 -0.96 -15.44 -6.15
CA SER A 58 0.40 -15.97 -6.02
C SER A 58 0.92 -15.85 -4.59
N PHE A 59 0.71 -14.70 -3.95
CA PHE A 59 1.09 -14.49 -2.55
C PHE A 59 0.23 -15.32 -1.58
N ALA A 60 -1.03 -15.57 -1.92
CA ALA A 60 -1.92 -16.36 -1.08
C ALA A 60 -1.65 -17.86 -1.15
N GLY A 61 -0.93 -18.34 -2.17
CA GLY A 61 -0.79 -19.78 -2.47
C GLY A 61 -2.10 -20.45 -2.89
N ARG A 62 -3.16 -19.68 -3.17
CA ARG A 62 -4.50 -20.15 -3.56
C ARG A 62 -5.21 -19.11 -4.41
N LYS A 63 -6.32 -19.52 -5.04
CA LYS A 63 -7.23 -18.58 -5.68
C LYS A 63 -8.04 -17.80 -4.64
N LEU A 64 -7.92 -16.48 -4.67
CA LEU A 64 -8.83 -15.56 -4.02
C LEU A 64 -10.11 -15.44 -4.86
N ASN A 65 -11.26 -15.37 -4.21
CA ASN A 65 -12.50 -15.11 -4.93
C ASN A 65 -12.63 -13.62 -5.26
N ASP A 66 -13.42 -13.30 -6.29
CA ASP A 66 -13.55 -11.92 -6.78
C ASP A 66 -14.08 -10.97 -5.72
N THR A 67 -14.99 -11.46 -4.88
CA THR A 67 -15.58 -10.69 -3.77
C THR A 67 -14.53 -10.31 -2.72
N GLU A 68 -13.59 -11.21 -2.41
CA GLU A 68 -12.49 -11.00 -1.47
C GLU A 68 -11.56 -9.88 -1.96
N VAL A 69 -11.13 -9.95 -3.22
CA VAL A 69 -10.28 -8.92 -3.85
C VAL A 69 -11.02 -7.59 -3.96
N ASN A 70 -12.29 -7.60 -4.39
CA ASN A 70 -13.10 -6.38 -4.54
C ASN A 70 -13.38 -5.70 -3.20
N ARG A 71 -13.64 -6.46 -2.13
CA ARG A 71 -13.79 -5.90 -0.78
C ARG A 71 -12.49 -5.31 -0.28
N ALA A 72 -11.36 -5.97 -0.53
CA ALA A 72 -10.05 -5.46 -0.15
C ALA A 72 -9.75 -4.12 -0.84
N LEU A 73 -9.90 -4.05 -2.18
CA LEU A 73 -9.71 -2.81 -2.94
C LEU A 73 -10.62 -1.68 -2.45
N LYS A 74 -11.92 -1.97 -2.25
CA LYS A 74 -12.87 -0.97 -1.72
C LYS A 74 -12.46 -0.46 -0.34
N SER A 75 -11.96 -1.33 0.54
CA SER A 75 -11.49 -0.92 1.86
C SER A 75 -10.24 -0.07 1.78
N LEU A 76 -9.25 -0.49 1.00
CA LEU A 76 -8.00 0.26 0.82
C LEU A 76 -8.24 1.65 0.20
N ILE A 77 -9.21 1.78 -0.70
CA ILE A 77 -9.65 3.09 -1.22
C ILE A 77 -10.28 3.93 -0.12
N ARG A 78 -11.18 3.37 0.70
CA ARG A 78 -11.82 4.10 1.81
C ARG A 78 -10.80 4.58 2.85
N TYR A 79 -9.72 3.83 3.06
CA TYR A 79 -8.64 4.19 3.96
C TYR A 79 -7.60 5.11 3.31
N SER A 80 -7.78 5.47 2.04
CA SER A 80 -6.86 6.32 1.28
C SER A 80 -5.45 5.74 1.09
N PHE A 81 -5.24 4.42 1.29
CA PHE A 81 -3.98 3.75 0.95
C PHE A 81 -3.78 3.64 -0.56
N ILE A 82 -4.89 3.56 -1.31
CA ILE A 82 -4.86 3.39 -2.76
C ILE A 82 -5.93 4.25 -3.40
N GLU A 83 -5.75 4.54 -4.68
CA GLU A 83 -6.70 5.21 -5.53
C GLU A 83 -6.95 4.41 -6.81
N LYS A 84 -8.12 4.60 -7.42
CA LYS A 84 -8.47 4.04 -8.73
C LYS A 84 -8.34 5.14 -9.79
N LYS A 85 -7.51 4.90 -10.81
CA LYS A 85 -7.27 5.81 -11.94
C LYS A 85 -7.78 5.17 -13.23
N GLY A 86 -9.03 5.44 -13.59
CA GLY A 86 -9.68 4.77 -14.71
C GLY A 86 -9.76 3.26 -14.48
N GLU A 87 -9.04 2.47 -15.28
CA GLU A 87 -9.00 1.01 -15.16
C GLU A 87 -7.82 0.48 -14.31
N SER A 88 -6.93 1.36 -13.84
CA SER A 88 -5.79 0.99 -13.01
C SER A 88 -5.95 1.43 -11.56
N TYR A 89 -5.08 0.91 -10.70
CA TYR A 89 -4.98 1.26 -9.30
C TYR A 89 -3.56 1.72 -8.97
N ALA A 90 -3.41 2.61 -8.01
CA ALA A 90 -2.12 3.09 -7.53
C ALA A 90 -2.15 3.27 -6.01
N ILE A 91 -1.00 3.04 -5.36
CA ILE A 91 -0.79 3.47 -3.98
C ILE A 91 -0.65 4.99 -3.98
N THR A 92 -1.32 5.64 -3.04
CA THR A 92 -1.47 7.11 -2.97
C THR A 92 -0.20 7.83 -2.51
N ASP A 93 0.60 7.20 -1.66
CA ASP A 93 1.83 7.79 -1.14
C ASP A 93 3.05 6.83 -1.19
N PRO A 94 4.28 7.38 -1.30
CA PRO A 94 5.49 6.56 -1.37
C PRO A 94 5.82 5.77 -0.10
N ILE A 95 5.36 6.21 1.07
CA ILE A 95 5.69 5.59 2.35
C ILE A 95 4.85 4.32 2.54
N THR A 96 3.54 4.36 2.26
CA THR A 96 2.69 3.16 2.12
C THR A 96 3.28 2.19 1.11
N LYS A 97 3.75 2.68 -0.07
CA LYS A 97 4.33 1.79 -1.09
C LYS A 97 5.54 1.04 -0.55
N LYS A 98 6.45 1.74 0.14
CA LYS A 98 7.64 1.15 0.78
C LYS A 98 7.24 0.16 1.87
N ALA A 99 6.36 0.56 2.79
CA ALA A 99 5.88 -0.29 3.89
C ALA A 99 5.20 -1.57 3.36
N ALA A 100 4.45 -1.48 2.26
CA ALA A 100 3.71 -2.59 1.68
C ALA A 100 4.55 -3.64 0.94
N VAL A 101 5.75 -3.27 0.48
CA VAL A 101 6.72 -4.24 -0.07
C VAL A 101 7.15 -5.21 1.03
N ASP A 102 7.38 -4.71 2.24
CA ASP A 102 7.95 -5.47 3.36
C ASP A 102 6.95 -6.38 4.08
N LEU A 103 5.64 -6.25 3.81
CA LEU A 103 4.56 -7.00 4.48
C LEU A 103 4.48 -8.49 4.15
N THR A 104 5.33 -8.98 3.26
CA THR A 104 5.37 -10.40 2.90
C THR A 104 6.74 -10.94 3.26
N PRO A 105 6.80 -11.82 4.27
CA PRO A 105 6.86 -13.25 3.98
C PRO A 105 6.02 -14.16 4.92
N ASP A 106 5.81 -15.40 4.42
CA ASP A 106 5.06 -16.58 4.91
C ASP A 106 3.54 -16.70 4.65
#